data_AF-A0A3F2S2B6-F1
#
_entry.id   AF-A0A3F2S2B6-F1
#
_cell.length_a   1.000
_cell.length_b   1.000
_cell.length_c   1.000
_cell.angle_alpha   90.00
_cell.angle_beta   90.00
_cell.angle_gamma   90.00
#
_symmetry.space_group_name_H-M   'P 1'
#
loop_
_entity.id
_entity.type
_entity.pdbx_description
1 polymer ?
#
loop_
_entity_poly.entity_id
_entity_poly.type
_entity_poly.pdbx_seq_one_letter_code
_entity_poly.pdbx_strand_id
1 'polypeptide(L)'
;MPSTRSLVSRLIPPLASHWHKGQQGRVGVVGGSFEYTGAPYYAGISSLKTGADLCHLFCVEEAAVPIKSYSPELIVHPLLRSDASLESLEESKRVKVLNEAVEKISQILPRLDALVVGPGLGRDVSVQEITRQVIARAKAANLPLVLDGDALYLVSLEPEVVKGYTNAILTPNAVSIETL
;
A
#
# COMPACT_ATOMS: atom_id res chain seq x y z
N MET A 1 -28.63 -0.44 -21.21
CA MET A 1 -27.50 -0.15 -20.32
C MET A 1 -26.22 -0.16 -21.15
N PRO A 2 -25.24 0.73 -20.90
CA PRO A 2 -23.96 0.66 -21.59
C PRO A 2 -23.29 -0.69 -21.33
N SER A 3 -22.57 -1.23 -22.32
CA SER A 3 -21.82 -2.46 -22.15
C SER A 3 -20.66 -2.27 -21.17
N THR A 4 -20.22 -3.34 -20.50
CA THR A 4 -19.03 -3.31 -19.62
C THR A 4 -17.82 -2.71 -20.33
N ARG A 5 -17.61 -3.09 -21.60
CA ARG A 5 -16.54 -2.52 -22.44
C ARG A 5 -16.66 -1.00 -22.57
N SER A 6 -17.87 -0.47 -22.79
CA SER A 6 -18.10 0.97 -22.91
C SER A 6 -17.91 1.72 -21.60
N LEU A 7 -18.22 1.09 -20.46
CA LEU A 7 -17.95 1.67 -19.14
C LEU A 7 -16.44 1.73 -18.88
N VAL A 8 -15.72 0.62 -19.09
CA VAL A 8 -14.27 0.55 -18.87
C VAL A 8 -13.50 1.52 -19.78
N SER A 9 -13.88 1.63 -21.05
CA SER A 9 -13.19 2.55 -21.98
C SER A 9 -13.29 4.02 -21.56
N ARG A 10 -14.30 4.39 -20.75
CA ARG A 10 -14.46 5.75 -20.22
C ARG A 10 -13.58 6.02 -19.00
N LEU A 11 -13.00 4.99 -18.39
CA LEU A 11 -12.11 5.11 -17.22
C LEU A 11 -10.65 5.28 -17.62
N ILE A 12 -10.28 4.86 -18.83
CA ILE A 12 -8.90 4.92 -19.32
C ILE A 12 -8.56 6.36 -19.72
N PRO A 13 -7.57 7.00 -19.08
CA PRO A 13 -7.19 8.36 -19.44
C PRO A 13 -6.56 8.38 -20.86
N PRO A 14 -6.80 9.43 -21.65
CA PRO A 14 -6.22 9.54 -22.98
C PRO A 14 -4.72 9.83 -22.90
N LEU A 15 -3.94 9.16 -23.75
CA LEU A 15 -2.53 9.48 -23.95
C LEU A 15 -2.42 10.78 -24.77
N ALA A 16 -1.62 11.73 -24.30
CA ALA A 16 -1.34 12.98 -25.02
C ALA A 16 0.14 13.36 -24.90
N SER A 17 0.69 13.98 -25.94
CA SER A 17 2.12 14.26 -26.08
C SER A 17 2.69 15.31 -25.11
N HIS A 18 1.83 16.08 -24.45
CA HIS A 18 2.22 17.10 -23.46
C HIS A 18 2.26 16.55 -22.02
N TRP A 19 1.85 15.30 -21.80
CA TRP A 19 1.97 14.66 -20.50
C TRP A 19 3.41 14.20 -20.25
N HIS A 20 3.83 14.28 -19.00
CA HIS A 20 5.12 13.83 -18.51
C HIS A 20 4.93 12.82 -17.37
N LYS A 21 6.01 12.08 -17.09
CA LYS A 21 6.06 11.06 -16.05
C LYS A 21 5.56 11.60 -14.69
N GLY A 22 4.61 10.89 -14.10
CA GLY A 22 3.99 11.22 -12.83
C GLY A 22 2.73 12.07 -12.96
N GLN A 23 2.20 12.24 -14.17
CA GLN A 23 0.93 12.91 -14.42
C GLN A 23 -0.20 11.94 -14.81
N GLN A 24 0.13 10.68 -15.12
CA GLN A 24 -0.79 9.59 -15.44
C GLN A 24 -0.72 8.49 -14.37
N GLY A 25 -0.92 8.86 -13.11
CA GLY A 25 -1.09 7.92 -12.00
C GLY A 25 0.21 7.54 -11.29
N ARG A 26 0.22 7.77 -9.98
CA ARG A 26 1.28 7.40 -9.04
C ARG A 26 0.66 6.54 -7.96
N VAL A 27 0.96 5.25 -7.99
CA VAL A 27 0.36 4.27 -7.08
C VAL A 27 1.34 3.96 -5.95
N GLY A 28 0.84 3.94 -4.72
CA GLY A 28 1.56 3.38 -3.57
C GLY A 28 1.08 1.97 -3.27
N VAL A 29 1.96 1.10 -2.79
CA VAL A 29 1.65 -0.22 -2.25
C VAL A 29 2.29 -0.35 -0.88
N VAL A 30 1.52 -0.58 0.17
CA VAL A 30 2.00 -0.90 1.52
C VAL A 30 1.77 -2.39 1.75
N GLY A 31 2.86 -3.15 1.87
CA GLY A 31 2.79 -4.61 1.95
C GLY A 31 4.17 -5.25 1.91
N GLY A 32 4.23 -6.56 1.85
CA GLY A 32 5.49 -7.30 1.87
C GLY A 32 6.05 -7.50 3.27
N SER A 33 6.11 -8.77 3.65
CA SER A 33 6.72 -9.30 4.85
C SER A 33 7.93 -10.15 4.49
N PHE A 34 8.60 -10.71 5.51
CA PHE A 34 9.70 -11.65 5.32
C PHE A 34 9.34 -12.81 4.37
N GLU A 35 8.15 -13.39 4.53
CA GLU A 35 7.68 -14.54 3.73
C GLU A 35 7.00 -14.11 2.42
N TYR A 36 6.20 -13.03 2.46
CA TYR A 36 5.27 -12.68 1.37
C TYR A 36 5.79 -11.54 0.49
N THR A 37 6.89 -11.79 -0.21
CA THR A 37 7.51 -10.81 -1.12
C THR A 37 6.81 -10.70 -2.49
N GLY A 38 6.12 -11.77 -2.93
CA GLY A 38 5.46 -11.81 -4.24
C GLY A 38 4.16 -10.99 -4.32
N ALA A 39 3.34 -11.01 -3.28
CA ALA A 39 2.06 -10.30 -3.24
C ALA A 39 2.18 -8.79 -3.51
N PRO A 40 3.05 -8.02 -2.81
CA PRO A 40 3.20 -6.59 -3.08
C PRO A 40 3.82 -6.32 -4.45
N TYR A 41 4.69 -7.21 -4.94
CA TYR A 41 5.23 -7.12 -6.31
C TYR A 41 4.12 -7.22 -7.35
N TYR A 42 3.23 -8.22 -7.26
CA TYR A 42 2.14 -8.39 -8.23
C TYR A 42 1.17 -7.22 -8.21
N ALA A 43 0.84 -6.67 -7.03
CA ALA A 43 0.04 -5.46 -6.93
C ALA A 43 0.73 -4.27 -7.62
N GLY A 44 2.01 -4.04 -7.32
CA GLY A 44 2.79 -2.94 -7.87
C GLY A 44 3.00 -3.03 -9.38
N ILE A 45 3.47 -4.17 -9.89
CA ILE A 45 3.74 -4.34 -11.33
C ILE A 45 2.46 -4.31 -12.16
N SER A 46 1.33 -4.77 -11.60
CA SER A 46 0.04 -4.69 -12.28
C SER A 46 -0.42 -3.24 -12.44
N SER A 47 -0.14 -2.36 -11.47
CA SER A 47 -0.42 -0.93 -11.62
C SER A 47 0.34 -0.31 -12.80
N LEU A 48 1.63 -0.64 -12.95
CA LEU A 48 2.44 -0.17 -14.07
C LEU A 48 1.94 -0.75 -15.41
N LYS A 49 1.64 -2.05 -15.45
CA LYS A 49 1.12 -2.72 -16.65
C LYS A 49 -0.27 -2.23 -17.07
N THR A 50 -1.03 -1.64 -16.16
CA THR A 50 -2.36 -1.06 -16.44
C THR A 50 -2.30 0.45 -16.74
N GLY A 51 -1.11 1.05 -16.74
CA GLY A 51 -0.87 2.40 -17.24
C GLY A 51 -0.48 3.44 -16.19
N ALA A 52 -0.23 3.06 -14.94
CA ALA A 52 0.33 3.99 -13.96
C ALA A 52 1.78 4.37 -14.33
N ASP A 53 2.11 5.65 -14.26
CA ASP A 53 3.46 6.16 -14.54
C ASP A 53 4.51 5.71 -13.51
N LEU A 54 4.09 5.59 -12.25
CA LEU A 54 4.97 5.33 -11.11
C LEU A 54 4.30 4.42 -10.10
N CYS A 55 5.09 3.51 -9.53
CA CYS A 55 4.69 2.69 -8.40
C CYS A 55 5.73 2.77 -7.28
N HIS A 56 5.31 3.24 -6.11
CA HIS A 56 6.07 3.23 -4.87
C HIS A 56 5.63 2.05 -4.02
N LEU A 57 6.56 1.19 -3.60
CA LEU A 57 6.27 0.03 -2.77
C LEU A 57 6.96 0.18 -1.42
N PHE A 58 6.20 0.12 -0.32
CA PHE A 58 6.67 0.20 1.05
C PHE A 58 6.60 -1.18 1.68
N CYS A 59 7.76 -1.76 2.00
CA CYS A 59 7.86 -3.10 2.57
C CYS A 59 8.82 -3.15 3.76
N VAL A 60 8.87 -4.31 4.42
CA VAL A 60 9.93 -4.60 5.39
C VAL A 60 11.29 -4.70 4.69
N GLU A 61 12.38 -4.52 5.43
CA GLU A 61 13.73 -4.46 4.87
C GLU A 61 14.15 -5.76 4.20
N GLU A 62 13.77 -6.87 4.81
CA GLU A 62 14.05 -8.24 4.37
C GLU A 62 13.37 -8.57 3.03
N ALA A 63 12.22 -7.95 2.75
CA ALA A 63 11.48 -8.12 1.51
C ALA A 63 12.05 -7.29 0.35
N ALA A 64 12.83 -6.25 0.64
CA ALA A 64 13.19 -5.25 -0.35
C ALA A 64 14.13 -5.78 -1.43
N VAL A 65 15.13 -6.60 -1.07
CA VAL A 65 16.04 -7.21 -2.05
C VAL A 65 15.30 -8.16 -2.98
N PRO A 66 14.54 -9.17 -2.49
CA PRO A 66 13.73 -10.03 -3.36
C PRO A 66 12.82 -9.25 -4.32
N ILE A 67 12.07 -8.26 -3.82
CA ILE A 67 11.14 -7.48 -4.64
C ILE A 67 11.88 -6.68 -5.73
N LYS A 68 13.00 -6.03 -5.39
CA LYS A 68 13.84 -5.29 -6.35
C LYS A 68 14.45 -6.21 -7.42
N SER A 69 14.71 -7.47 -7.10
CA SER A 69 15.22 -8.46 -8.06
C SER A 69 14.17 -8.92 -9.08
N TYR A 70 12.87 -8.73 -8.82
CA TYR A 70 11.81 -9.12 -9.76
C TYR A 70 11.61 -8.09 -10.89
N SER A 71 11.77 -6.80 -10.63
CA SER A 71 11.73 -5.75 -11.65
C SER A 71 12.48 -4.49 -11.20
N PRO A 72 13.27 -3.85 -12.10
CA PRO A 72 13.90 -2.56 -11.84
C PRO A 72 12.93 -1.36 -11.95
N GLU A 73 11.67 -1.57 -12.36
CA GLU A 73 10.70 -0.50 -12.62
C GLU A 73 10.04 0.03 -11.33
N LEU A 74 9.92 -0.82 -10.31
CA LEU A 74 9.29 -0.47 -9.03
C LEU A 74 10.23 0.36 -8.16
N ILE A 75 9.70 1.41 -7.53
CA ILE A 75 10.43 2.21 -6.55
C ILE A 75 10.19 1.59 -5.17
N VAL A 76 11.09 0.72 -4.72
CA VAL A 76 10.95 -0.06 -3.48
C VAL A 76 11.64 0.62 -2.29
N HIS A 77 10.85 0.91 -1.26
CA HIS A 77 11.20 1.60 -0.02
C HIS A 77 11.14 0.63 1.17
N PRO A 78 12.30 0.22 1.75
CA PRO A 78 12.36 -0.65 2.94
C PRO A 78 12.04 0.14 4.21
N LEU A 79 10.80 0.61 4.37
CA LEU A 79 10.39 1.49 5.46
C LEU A 79 9.57 0.81 6.56
N LEU A 80 8.94 -0.33 6.28
CA LEU A 80 8.25 -1.09 7.33
C LEU A 80 9.27 -1.83 8.20
N ARG A 81 8.89 -2.16 9.43
CA ARG A 81 9.75 -2.84 10.40
C ARG A 81 8.98 -4.01 10.98
N SER A 82 9.56 -5.20 10.86
CA SER A 82 9.04 -6.46 11.41
C SER A 82 9.28 -6.52 12.92
N ASP A 83 8.52 -7.33 13.64
CA ASP A 83 8.72 -7.49 15.08
C ASP A 83 10.13 -8.02 15.38
N ALA A 84 10.60 -8.99 14.57
CA ALA A 84 11.94 -9.54 14.63
C ALA A 84 13.04 -8.47 14.45
N SER A 85 12.85 -7.49 13.56
CA SER A 85 13.82 -6.40 13.36
C SER A 85 13.95 -5.47 14.57
N LEU A 86 12.98 -5.51 15.49
CA LEU A 86 12.88 -4.62 16.64
C LEU A 86 13.14 -5.32 17.98
N GLU A 87 13.25 -6.66 18.02
CA GLU A 87 13.38 -7.45 19.26
C GLU A 87 14.55 -7.02 20.15
N SER A 88 15.69 -6.67 19.54
CA SER A 88 16.91 -6.28 20.26
C SER A 88 16.96 -4.81 20.67
N LEU A 89 15.92 -4.03 20.33
CA LEU A 89 15.89 -2.60 20.58
C LEU A 89 15.16 -2.28 21.88
N GLU A 90 15.76 -1.37 22.66
CA GLU A 90 15.08 -0.72 23.78
C GLU A 90 13.79 -0.02 23.34
N GLU A 91 12.78 0.02 24.21
CA GLU A 91 11.44 0.53 23.90
C GLU A 91 11.46 1.96 23.33
N SER A 92 12.28 2.85 23.90
CA SER A 92 12.42 4.23 23.42
C SER A 92 12.97 4.31 21.99
N LYS A 93 13.84 3.37 21.60
CA LYS A 93 14.37 3.27 20.24
C LYS A 93 13.34 2.65 19.29
N ARG A 94 12.58 1.65 19.74
CA ARG A 94 11.48 1.04 18.96
C ARG A 94 10.48 2.10 18.53
N VAL A 95 9.94 2.87 19.47
CA VAL A 95 9.00 3.96 19.20
C VAL A 95 9.57 4.98 18.21
N LYS A 96 10.84 5.37 18.37
CA LYS A 96 11.51 6.29 17.46
C LYS A 96 11.57 5.74 16.03
N VAL A 97 11.98 4.48 15.86
CA VAL A 97 12.08 3.82 14.56
C VAL A 97 10.71 3.71 13.86
N LEU A 98 9.66 3.34 14.60
CA LEU A 98 8.30 3.27 14.07
C LEU A 98 7.80 4.64 13.61
N ASN A 99 8.02 5.69 14.41
CA ASN A 99 7.64 7.05 14.05
C ASN A 99 8.41 7.55 12.81
N GLU A 100 9.71 7.27 12.73
CA GLU A 100 10.51 7.61 11.55
C GLU A 100 10.01 6.92 10.27
N ALA A 101 9.59 5.66 10.37
CA ALA A 101 8.98 4.94 9.25
C ALA A 101 7.69 5.63 8.77
N VAL A 102 6.77 5.92 9.69
CA VAL A 102 5.50 6.61 9.39
C VAL A 102 5.75 7.99 8.76
N GLU A 103 6.70 8.77 9.30
CA GLU A 103 7.01 10.11 8.77
C GLU A 103 7.60 10.03 7.35
N LYS A 104 8.53 9.10 7.09
CA LYS A 104 9.10 8.92 5.74
C LYS A 104 8.05 8.50 4.72
N ILE A 105 7.13 7.59 5.08
CA ILE A 105 6.03 7.21 4.20
C ILE A 105 5.08 8.40 3.99
N SER A 106 4.75 9.13 5.06
CA SER A 106 3.86 10.30 5.03
C SER A 106 4.35 11.41 4.10
N GLN A 107 5.66 11.59 3.94
CA GLN A 107 6.24 12.56 3.00
C GLN A 107 5.99 12.21 1.53
N ILE A 108 5.71 10.93 1.23
CA ILE A 108 5.46 10.45 -0.13
C ILE A 108 3.96 10.46 -0.45
N LEU A 109 3.09 10.23 0.55
CA LEU A 109 1.63 10.14 0.36
C LEU A 109 1.01 11.29 -0.47
N PRO A 110 1.36 12.58 -0.28
CA PRO A 110 0.78 13.68 -1.07
C PRO A 110 1.09 13.64 -2.57
N ARG A 111 2.05 12.81 -2.98
CA ARG A 111 2.42 12.62 -4.39
C ARG A 111 1.73 11.43 -5.02
N LEU A 112 0.99 10.63 -4.24
CA LEU A 112 0.29 9.46 -4.75
C LEU A 112 -1.11 9.87 -5.20
N ASP A 113 -1.62 9.17 -6.20
CA ASP A 113 -2.99 9.30 -6.68
C ASP A 113 -3.88 8.15 -6.14
N ALA A 114 -3.28 7.05 -5.69
CA ALA A 114 -3.96 5.97 -4.93
C ALA A 114 -2.96 5.18 -4.07
N LEU A 115 -3.44 4.56 -3.00
CA LEU A 115 -2.66 3.69 -2.10
C LEU A 115 -3.34 2.33 -1.92
N VAL A 116 -2.65 1.27 -2.32
CA VAL A 116 -3.01 -0.12 -2.04
C VAL A 116 -2.36 -0.53 -0.72
N VAL A 117 -3.11 -1.16 0.19
CA VAL A 117 -2.61 -1.57 1.50
C VAL A 117 -2.98 -3.02 1.74
N GLY A 118 -1.99 -3.81 2.21
CA GLY A 118 -2.21 -5.17 2.70
C GLY A 118 -1.63 -6.35 1.90
N PRO A 119 -1.29 -6.26 0.60
CA PRO A 119 -0.69 -7.39 -0.12
C PRO A 119 0.59 -7.92 0.56
N GLY A 120 0.48 -9.09 1.18
CA GLY A 120 1.59 -9.73 1.90
C GLY A 120 2.10 -8.91 3.09
N LEU A 121 1.27 -8.08 3.71
CA LEU A 121 1.70 -7.22 4.82
C LEU A 121 2.13 -8.02 6.06
N GLY A 122 1.56 -9.20 6.26
CA GLY A 122 1.78 -10.00 7.46
C GLY A 122 1.04 -9.44 8.68
N ARG A 123 1.34 -10.01 9.85
CA ARG A 123 0.61 -9.73 11.10
C ARG A 123 1.49 -9.27 12.25
N ASP A 124 2.73 -8.90 11.95
CA ASP A 124 3.64 -8.30 12.93
C ASP A 124 3.01 -7.05 13.54
N VAL A 125 3.07 -6.93 14.86
CA VAL A 125 2.42 -5.84 15.62
C VAL A 125 2.99 -4.49 15.18
N SER A 126 4.31 -4.41 15.01
CA SER A 126 5.00 -3.21 14.52
C SER A 126 4.59 -2.80 13.11
N VAL A 127 4.40 -3.75 12.19
CA VAL A 127 3.94 -3.47 10.82
C VAL A 127 2.50 -2.98 10.82
N GLN A 128 1.64 -3.63 11.60
CA GLN A 128 0.23 -3.23 11.76
C GLN A 128 0.12 -1.82 12.35
N GLU A 129 0.95 -1.48 13.34
CA GLU A 129 1.03 -0.15 13.93
C GLU A 129 1.44 0.93 12.92
N ILE A 130 2.51 0.70 12.15
CA ILE A 130 2.91 1.62 11.07
C ILE A 130 1.77 1.77 10.06
N THR A 131 1.15 0.66 9.65
CA THR A 131 0.09 0.64 8.64
C THR A 131 -1.13 1.43 9.10
N ARG A 132 -1.56 1.24 10.34
CA ARG A 132 -2.65 1.99 10.97
C ARG A 132 -2.41 3.50 10.90
N GLN A 133 -1.21 3.94 11.26
CA GLN A 133 -0.84 5.36 11.19
C GLN A 133 -0.76 5.88 9.74
N VAL A 134 -0.21 5.08 8.81
CA VAL A 134 -0.15 5.43 7.38
C VAL A 134 -1.56 5.58 6.78
N ILE A 135 -2.49 4.68 7.10
CA ILE A 135 -3.90 4.79 6.67
C ILE A 135 -4.52 6.08 7.23
N ALA A 136 -4.29 6.41 8.50
CA ALA A 136 -4.80 7.64 9.10
C ALA A 136 -4.27 8.90 8.38
N ARG A 137 -2.98 8.93 8.03
CA ARG A 137 -2.36 10.04 7.28
C ARG A 137 -2.89 10.10 5.83
N ALA A 138 -3.09 8.97 5.19
CA ALA A 138 -3.68 8.90 3.85
C ALA A 138 -5.13 9.39 3.83
N LYS A 139 -5.93 9.02 4.83
CA LYS A 139 -7.30 9.53 5.03
C LYS A 139 -7.31 11.04 5.23
N ALA A 140 -6.41 11.57 6.05
CA ALA A 140 -6.28 13.02 6.26
C ALA A 140 -5.91 13.78 4.97
N ALA A 141 -5.20 13.13 4.04
CA ALA A 141 -4.89 13.66 2.71
C ALA A 141 -5.98 13.39 1.66
N ASN A 142 -7.11 12.77 2.03
CA ASN A 142 -8.18 12.34 1.12
C ASN A 142 -7.70 11.45 -0.04
N LEU A 143 -6.63 10.66 0.19
CA LEU A 143 -6.04 9.77 -0.80
C LEU A 143 -6.93 8.53 -1.03
N PRO A 144 -7.27 8.15 -2.27
CA PRO A 144 -7.98 6.91 -2.55
C PRO A 144 -7.25 5.68 -2.01
N LEU A 145 -7.96 4.83 -1.28
CA LEU A 145 -7.43 3.61 -0.67
C LEU A 145 -8.01 2.36 -1.32
N VAL A 146 -7.17 1.34 -1.50
CA VAL A 146 -7.59 -0.04 -1.76
C VAL A 146 -7.05 -0.91 -0.62
N LEU A 147 -7.93 -1.48 0.18
CA LEU A 147 -7.58 -2.33 1.31
C LEU A 147 -7.81 -3.80 0.91
N ASP A 148 -6.73 -4.58 0.90
CA ASP A 148 -6.71 -5.98 0.48
C ASP A 148 -5.97 -6.85 1.50
N GLY A 149 -6.14 -8.17 1.44
CA GLY A 149 -5.35 -9.12 2.22
C GLY A 149 -5.29 -8.80 3.73
N ASP A 150 -4.08 -8.70 4.27
CA ASP A 150 -3.85 -8.46 5.71
C ASP A 150 -4.26 -7.05 6.17
N ALA A 151 -4.55 -6.10 5.26
CA ALA A 151 -5.19 -4.86 5.66
C ALA A 151 -6.65 -5.08 6.07
N LEU A 152 -7.33 -6.07 5.47
CA LEU A 152 -8.69 -6.43 5.88
C LEU A 152 -8.70 -7.10 7.25
N TYR A 153 -7.63 -7.82 7.60
CA TYR A 153 -7.43 -8.30 8.96
C TYR A 153 -7.33 -7.11 9.95
N LEU A 154 -6.53 -6.08 9.63
CA LEU A 154 -6.50 -4.85 10.45
C LEU A 154 -7.88 -4.21 10.59
N VAL A 155 -8.65 -4.11 9.49
CA VAL A 155 -10.01 -3.55 9.52
C VAL A 155 -10.95 -4.41 10.37
N SER A 156 -10.85 -5.75 10.34
CA SER A 156 -11.70 -6.62 11.17
C SER A 156 -11.45 -6.43 12.67
N LEU A 157 -10.22 -6.12 13.06
CA LEU A 157 -9.86 -5.84 14.44
C LEU A 157 -10.24 -4.41 14.85
N GLU A 158 -10.03 -3.45 13.94
CA GLU A 158 -10.22 -2.02 14.18
C GLU A 158 -11.00 -1.36 13.02
N PRO A 159 -12.33 -1.53 12.96
CA PRO A 159 -13.13 -0.98 11.85
C PRO A 159 -13.01 0.53 11.68
N GLU A 160 -12.72 1.26 12.77
CA GLU A 160 -12.51 2.72 12.79
C GLU A 160 -11.35 3.17 11.88
N VAL A 161 -10.42 2.27 11.53
CA VAL A 161 -9.35 2.53 10.55
C VAL A 161 -9.93 3.04 9.22
N VAL A 162 -11.07 2.50 8.77
CA VAL A 162 -11.71 2.88 7.49
C VAL A 162 -13.13 3.43 7.62
N LYS A 163 -13.81 3.21 8.75
CA LYS A 163 -15.19 3.65 8.96
C LYS A 163 -15.37 5.15 8.68
N GLY A 164 -16.46 5.47 7.98
CA GLY A 164 -16.80 6.84 7.57
C GLY A 164 -15.93 7.42 6.44
N TYR A 165 -14.92 6.70 5.97
CA TYR A 165 -14.09 7.15 4.86
C TYR A 165 -14.63 6.64 3.53
N THR A 166 -15.11 7.57 2.69
CA THR A 166 -15.81 7.23 1.44
C THR A 166 -14.89 6.94 0.27
N ASN A 167 -13.60 7.29 0.37
CA ASN A 167 -12.62 7.12 -0.69
C ASN A 167 -11.79 5.84 -0.49
N ALA A 168 -12.44 4.76 -0.06
CA ALA A 168 -11.82 3.45 0.14
C ALA A 168 -12.61 2.35 -0.57
N ILE A 169 -11.87 1.39 -1.13
CA ILE A 169 -12.38 0.15 -1.70
C ILE A 169 -11.80 -1.00 -0.88
N LEU A 170 -12.66 -1.87 -0.35
CA LEU A 170 -12.25 -3.10 0.33
C LEU A 170 -12.41 -4.27 -0.64
N THR A 171 -11.44 -5.17 -0.70
CA THR A 171 -11.45 -6.31 -1.64
C THR A 171 -11.47 -7.67 -0.92
N PRO A 172 -12.48 -7.96 -0.09
CA PRO A 172 -12.52 -9.22 0.65
C PRO A 172 -12.75 -10.42 -0.27
N ASN A 173 -12.18 -11.55 0.12
CA ASN A 173 -12.56 -12.86 -0.40
C ASN A 173 -13.71 -13.43 0.46
N ALA A 174 -14.15 -14.65 0.14
CA ALA A 174 -15.25 -15.30 0.86
C ALA A 174 -14.99 -15.49 2.36
N VAL A 175 -13.73 -15.62 2.78
CA VAL A 175 -13.37 -15.78 4.20
C VAL A 175 -13.29 -14.42 4.88
N SER A 176 -12.58 -13.44 4.29
CA SER A 176 -12.39 -12.14 4.94
C SER A 176 -13.67 -11.31 5.01
N ILE A 177 -14.66 -11.55 4.14
CA ILE A 177 -15.96 -10.86 4.23
C ILE A 177 -16.77 -11.28 5.45
N GLU A 178 -16.59 -12.50 5.96
CA GLU A 178 -17.30 -12.98 7.16
C GLU A 178 -16.77 -12.33 8.44
N THR A 179 -15.56 -11.77 8.38
CA THR A 179 -14.87 -11.16 9.53
C THR A 179 -14.91 -9.62 9.54
N LEU A 180 -15.39 -8.99 8.47
CA LEU A 180 -15.51 -7.52 8.33
C LEU A 180 -16.85 -6.99 8.83
#